data_AF-A0A926G9V8-F1
#
_entry.id   AF-A0A926G9V8-F1
#
_cell.length_a   1.000
_cell.length_b   1.000
_cell.length_c   1.000
_cell.angle_alpha   90.00
_cell.angle_beta   90.00
_cell.angle_gamma   90.00
#
_symmetry.space_group_name_H-M   'P 1'
#
loop_
_entity.id
_entity.type
_entity.pdbx_description
1 polymer ?
#
loop_
_entity_poly.entity_id
_entity_poly.type
_entity_poly.pdbx_seq_one_letter_code
_entity_poly.pdbx_strand_id
1 'polypeptide(L)'
;MSDERLFQAGDGTLLLSNWAEQAIYESPVMRAHLERIGLARTCAIANEAVKLAVSDRIDAFRPALVAAMRSQIPADRFDARRWLSLQGALAAYRGRVEDALLRDAAPVYEGVRALALTRFQRETAIAAAVAGSWADIFADWDLSRTNAVRTACMLYQLSDPVMAKRPFDQFYQRKEMH
;
A
#
# COMPACT_ATOMS: atom_id res chain seq x y z
N MET A 1 -23.73 13.27 7.26
CA MET A 1 -22.25 13.42 7.25
C MET A 1 -21.80 13.91 5.88
N SER A 2 -20.74 14.72 5.78
CA SER A 2 -20.21 15.14 4.48
C SER A 2 -19.42 14.02 3.80
N ASP A 3 -19.33 14.08 2.49
CA ASP A 3 -18.58 13.11 1.67
C ASP A 3 -17.09 13.13 1.99
N GLU A 4 -16.53 14.30 2.31
CA GLU A 4 -15.14 14.44 2.74
C GLU A 4 -14.85 13.65 4.03
N ARG A 5 -15.74 13.74 5.02
CA ARG A 5 -15.56 13.01 6.30
C ARG A 5 -15.77 11.51 6.13
N LEU A 6 -16.69 11.10 5.26
CA LEU A 6 -16.87 9.70 4.89
C LEU A 6 -15.62 9.14 4.20
N PHE A 7 -15.10 9.87 3.22
CA PHE A 7 -13.89 9.50 2.49
C PHE A 7 -12.68 9.33 3.42
N GLN A 8 -12.47 10.29 4.33
CA GLN A 8 -11.39 10.22 5.32
C GLN A 8 -11.54 9.02 6.26
N ALA A 9 -12.76 8.68 6.69
CA ALA A 9 -12.96 7.53 7.59
C ALA A 9 -12.96 6.17 6.89
N GLY A 10 -13.21 6.15 5.58
CA GLY A 10 -13.00 4.96 4.76
C GLY A 10 -11.53 4.68 4.45
N ASP A 11 -10.60 5.49 4.98
CA ASP A 11 -9.16 5.41 4.70
C ASP A 11 -8.87 5.36 3.19
N GLY A 12 -9.57 6.17 2.39
CA GLY A 12 -9.58 6.03 0.93
C GLY A 12 -8.20 6.11 0.27
N THR A 13 -7.34 6.99 0.76
CA THR A 13 -5.94 7.07 0.31
C THR A 13 -5.18 5.78 0.60
N LEU A 14 -5.35 5.19 1.79
CA LEU A 14 -4.68 3.95 2.18
C LEU A 14 -5.16 2.77 1.33
N LEU A 15 -6.47 2.70 1.03
CA LEU A 15 -7.03 1.66 0.15
C LEU A 15 -6.41 1.71 -1.26
N LEU A 16 -6.37 2.90 -1.89
CA LEU A 16 -5.72 3.04 -3.19
C LEU A 16 -4.23 2.72 -3.14
N SER A 17 -3.53 3.18 -2.11
CA SER A 17 -2.11 2.85 -1.91
C SER A 17 -1.91 1.34 -1.81
N ASN A 18 -2.74 0.62 -1.05
CA ASN A 18 -2.65 -0.83 -0.93
C ASN A 18 -2.84 -1.53 -2.29
N TRP A 19 -3.80 -1.09 -3.10
CA TRP A 19 -4.01 -1.66 -4.44
C TRP A 19 -2.84 -1.39 -5.38
N ALA A 20 -2.29 -0.18 -5.36
CA ALA A 20 -1.10 0.17 -6.12
C ALA A 20 0.14 -0.62 -5.68
N GLU A 21 0.36 -0.72 -4.37
CA GLU A 21 1.44 -1.51 -3.76
C GLU A 21 1.32 -2.98 -4.16
N GLN A 22 0.12 -3.56 -4.09
CA GLN A 22 -0.12 -4.94 -4.47
C GLN A 22 0.34 -5.22 -5.92
N ALA A 23 -0.03 -4.33 -6.85
CA ALA A 23 0.37 -4.46 -8.26
C ALA A 23 1.89 -4.45 -8.47
N ILE A 24 2.63 -3.71 -7.64
CA ILE A 24 4.10 -3.65 -7.71
C ILE A 24 4.73 -4.85 -6.99
N TYR A 25 4.43 -5.07 -5.71
CA TYR A 25 5.13 -6.07 -4.89
C TYR A 25 4.81 -7.52 -5.28
N GLU A 26 3.64 -7.78 -5.85
CA GLU A 26 3.28 -9.11 -6.39
C GLU A 26 3.75 -9.30 -7.85
N SER A 27 4.31 -8.27 -8.49
CA SER A 27 4.80 -8.36 -9.86
C SER A 27 6.11 -9.17 -9.94
N PRO A 28 6.25 -10.09 -10.91
CA PRO A 28 7.52 -10.77 -11.19
C PRO A 28 8.68 -9.79 -11.46
N VAL A 29 8.36 -8.59 -11.95
CA VAL A 29 9.33 -7.55 -12.30
C VAL A 29 9.98 -6.91 -11.06
N MET A 30 9.29 -6.92 -9.92
CA MET A 30 9.84 -6.41 -8.65
C MET A 30 11.13 -7.13 -8.27
N ARG A 31 11.12 -8.47 -8.28
CA ARG A 31 12.29 -9.26 -7.87
C ARG A 31 13.48 -9.08 -8.80
N ALA A 32 13.24 -9.12 -10.11
CA ALA A 32 14.30 -8.94 -11.11
C ALA A 32 14.99 -7.57 -10.96
N HIS A 33 14.25 -6.53 -10.58
CA HIS A 33 14.83 -5.21 -10.35
C HIS A 33 15.50 -5.06 -9.00
N LEU A 34 14.96 -5.66 -7.93
CA LEU A 34 15.59 -5.65 -6.60
C LEU A 34 17.08 -6.05 -6.68
N GLU A 35 17.36 -7.17 -7.34
CA GLU A 35 18.73 -7.69 -7.47
C GLU A 35 19.60 -6.79 -8.36
N ARG A 36 19.02 -6.17 -9.39
CA ARG A 36 19.77 -5.35 -10.36
C ARG A 36 20.09 -3.95 -9.84
N ILE A 37 19.12 -3.24 -9.26
CA ILE A 37 19.25 -1.81 -8.90
C ILE A 37 19.33 -1.59 -7.39
N GLY A 38 19.23 -2.65 -6.60
CA GLY A 38 19.27 -2.60 -5.14
C GLY A 38 17.93 -2.31 -4.49
N LEU A 39 17.77 -2.77 -3.26
CA LEU A 39 16.56 -2.67 -2.46
C LEU A 39 16.17 -1.21 -2.20
N ALA A 40 17.09 -0.38 -1.70
CA ALA A 40 16.83 1.02 -1.39
C ALA A 40 16.27 1.80 -2.61
N ARG A 41 16.89 1.64 -3.78
CA ARG A 41 16.46 2.31 -5.01
C ARG A 41 15.13 1.78 -5.51
N THR A 42 14.93 0.46 -5.47
CA THR A 42 13.67 -0.17 -5.87
C THR A 42 12.51 0.32 -5.00
N CYS A 43 12.72 0.38 -3.68
CA CYS A 43 11.72 0.90 -2.74
C CYS A 43 11.39 2.38 -3.01
N ALA A 44 12.40 3.22 -3.25
CA ALA A 44 12.16 4.62 -3.59
C ALA A 44 11.30 4.78 -4.86
N ILE A 45 11.60 4.00 -5.91
CA ILE A 45 10.84 4.02 -7.17
C ILE A 45 9.41 3.50 -6.95
N ALA A 46 9.24 2.40 -6.21
CA ALA A 46 7.92 1.84 -5.90
C ALA A 46 7.05 2.84 -5.14
N ASN A 47 7.60 3.49 -4.11
CA ASN A 47 6.89 4.48 -3.29
C ASN A 47 6.43 5.68 -4.13
N GLU A 48 7.29 6.20 -5.01
CA GLU A 48 6.93 7.31 -5.89
C GLU A 48 5.88 6.89 -6.93
N ALA A 49 6.00 5.67 -7.49
CA ALA A 49 5.02 5.13 -8.42
C ALA A 49 3.63 5.00 -7.77
N VAL A 50 3.55 4.51 -6.53
CA VAL A 50 2.32 4.45 -5.73
C VAL A 50 1.76 5.85 -5.50
N LYS A 51 2.58 6.77 -4.99
CA LYS A 51 2.16 8.15 -4.70
C LYS A 51 1.56 8.85 -5.92
N LEU A 52 2.23 8.74 -7.07
CA LEU A 52 1.76 9.35 -8.31
C LEU A 52 0.50 8.68 -8.85
N ALA A 53 0.39 7.34 -8.76
CA ALA A 53 -0.81 6.63 -9.19
C ALA A 53 -2.03 6.96 -8.31
N VAL A 54 -1.83 7.05 -6.99
CA VAL A 54 -2.87 7.45 -6.04
C VAL A 54 -3.30 8.89 -6.32
N SER A 55 -2.35 9.82 -6.46
CA SER A 55 -2.67 11.23 -6.76
C SER A 55 -3.45 11.41 -8.05
N ASP A 56 -3.19 10.59 -9.07
CA ASP A 56 -3.89 10.62 -10.36
C ASP A 56 -5.35 10.11 -10.26
N ARG A 57 -5.60 9.13 -9.38
CA ARG A 57 -6.89 8.42 -9.30
C ARG A 57 -7.76 8.81 -8.11
N ILE A 58 -7.24 9.56 -7.15
CA ILE A 58 -7.93 9.89 -5.89
C ILE A 58 -9.28 10.59 -6.10
N ASP A 59 -9.36 11.50 -7.06
CA ASP A 59 -10.57 12.28 -7.32
C ASP A 59 -11.67 11.44 -7.97
N ALA A 60 -11.31 10.51 -8.85
CA ALA A 60 -12.25 9.54 -9.43
C ALA A 60 -12.67 8.47 -8.41
N PHE A 61 -11.79 8.11 -7.48
CA PHE A 61 -12.06 7.11 -6.45
C PHE A 61 -12.98 7.63 -5.33
N ARG A 62 -12.83 8.89 -4.94
CA ARG A 62 -13.59 9.50 -3.85
C ARG A 62 -15.12 9.28 -3.95
N PRO A 63 -15.81 9.60 -5.06
CA PRO A 63 -17.24 9.38 -5.17
C PRO A 63 -17.61 7.89 -5.11
N ALA A 64 -16.77 7.01 -5.65
CA ALA A 64 -16.99 5.57 -5.60
C ALA A 64 -16.92 5.00 -4.17
N LEU A 65 -15.91 5.40 -3.39
CA LEU A 65 -15.80 4.99 -1.99
C LEU A 65 -16.98 5.50 -1.17
N VAL A 66 -17.36 6.76 -1.35
CA VAL A 66 -18.51 7.34 -0.64
C VAL A 66 -19.80 6.59 -0.97
N ALA A 67 -20.04 6.28 -2.26
CA ALA A 67 -21.20 5.52 -2.69
C ALA A 67 -21.19 4.10 -2.09
N ALA A 68 -20.06 3.40 -2.14
CA ALA A 68 -19.90 2.08 -1.56
C ALA A 68 -20.18 2.10 -0.06
N MET A 69 -19.58 3.03 0.69
CA MET A 69 -19.81 3.19 2.12
C MET A 69 -21.29 3.42 2.44
N ARG A 70 -21.96 4.32 1.72
CA ARG A 70 -23.38 4.61 1.93
C ARG A 70 -24.29 3.42 1.62
N SER A 71 -23.90 2.56 0.67
CA SER A 71 -24.67 1.37 0.32
C SER A 71 -24.49 0.22 1.32
N GLN A 72 -23.31 0.09 1.92
CA GLN A 72 -22.94 -1.07 2.74
C GLN A 72 -23.06 -0.82 4.24
N ILE A 73 -23.07 0.43 4.68
CA ILE A 73 -23.12 0.81 6.09
C ILE A 73 -24.51 1.38 6.42
N PRO A 74 -25.20 0.86 7.45
CA PRO A 74 -26.50 1.37 7.87
C PRO A 74 -26.48 2.88 8.16
N ALA A 75 -27.51 3.59 7.70
CA ALA A 75 -27.54 5.06 7.74
C ALA A 75 -27.45 5.65 9.15
N ASP A 76 -27.97 4.96 10.16
CA ASP A 76 -27.90 5.33 11.58
C ASP A 76 -26.46 5.36 12.12
N ARG A 77 -25.53 4.68 11.44
CA ARG A 77 -24.10 4.72 11.77
C ARG A 77 -23.41 5.99 11.32
N PHE A 78 -24.02 6.78 10.42
CA PHE A 78 -23.45 8.05 9.97
C PHE A 78 -23.81 9.25 10.87
N ASP A 79 -24.45 9.00 12.01
CA ASP A 79 -24.87 10.04 12.94
C ASP A 79 -23.68 10.66 13.70
N ALA A 80 -23.63 12.00 13.73
CA ALA A 80 -22.48 12.78 14.18
C ALA A 80 -22.11 12.54 15.65
N ARG A 81 -23.06 12.10 16.48
CA ARG A 81 -22.87 11.83 17.92
C ARG A 81 -22.08 10.56 18.22
N ARG A 82 -21.93 9.65 17.25
CA ARG A 82 -21.24 8.36 17.42
C ARG A 82 -19.91 8.28 16.67
N TRP A 83 -19.48 9.37 16.01
CA TRP A 83 -18.33 9.40 15.09
C TRP A 83 -17.01 8.89 15.68
N LEU A 84 -16.71 9.21 16.93
CA LEU A 84 -15.43 8.83 17.55
C LEU A 84 -15.29 7.33 17.80
N SER A 85 -16.39 6.56 17.80
CA SER A 85 -16.36 5.09 17.88
C SER A 85 -16.41 4.39 16.51
N LEU A 86 -16.46 5.15 15.40
CA LEU A 86 -16.66 4.57 14.07
C LEU A 86 -15.43 3.89 13.48
N GLN A 87 -14.19 4.23 13.85
CA GLN A 87 -13.04 3.51 13.27
C GLN A 87 -13.10 1.99 13.55
N GLY A 88 -13.49 1.59 14.76
CA GLY A 88 -13.73 0.18 15.10
C GLY A 88 -15.01 -0.38 14.48
N ALA A 89 -16.08 0.42 14.39
CA ALA A 89 -17.35 -0.04 13.80
C ALA A 89 -17.27 -0.19 12.27
N LEU A 90 -16.50 0.66 11.58
CA LEU A 90 -16.27 0.61 10.14
C LEU A 90 -15.43 -0.59 9.75
N ALA A 91 -14.54 -1.06 10.62
CA ALA A 91 -13.79 -2.31 10.41
C ALA A 91 -14.73 -3.51 10.15
N ALA A 92 -15.89 -3.55 10.82
CA ALA A 92 -16.89 -4.60 10.61
C ALA A 92 -17.60 -4.55 9.24
N TYR A 93 -17.50 -3.43 8.52
CA TYR A 93 -18.05 -3.24 7.17
C TYR A 93 -16.98 -3.19 6.09
N ARG A 94 -15.70 -3.14 6.46
CA ARG A 94 -14.57 -2.94 5.54
C ARG A 94 -14.59 -3.91 4.37
N GLY A 95 -14.70 -5.22 4.64
CA GLY A 95 -14.77 -6.23 3.58
C GLY A 95 -15.93 -5.99 2.61
N ARG A 96 -17.14 -5.66 3.12
CA ARG A 96 -18.30 -5.36 2.25
C ARG A 96 -18.09 -4.13 1.39
N VAL A 97 -17.47 -3.08 1.94
CA VAL A 97 -17.15 -1.84 1.21
C VAL A 97 -16.11 -2.11 0.13
N GLU A 98 -15.05 -2.86 0.46
CA GLU A 98 -14.02 -3.28 -0.50
C GLU A 98 -14.62 -4.14 -1.61
N ASP A 99 -15.48 -5.11 -1.28
CA ASP A 99 -16.17 -5.95 -2.28
C ASP A 99 -17.08 -5.12 -3.20
N ALA A 100 -17.81 -4.14 -2.64
CA ALA A 100 -18.63 -3.23 -3.44
C ALA A 100 -17.77 -2.36 -4.37
N LEU A 101 -16.65 -1.85 -3.88
CA LEU A 101 -15.69 -1.10 -4.69
C LEU A 101 -15.09 -1.94 -5.82
N LEU A 102 -14.71 -3.19 -5.55
CA LEU A 102 -14.17 -4.08 -6.56
C LEU A 102 -15.19 -4.41 -7.66
N ARG A 103 -16.48 -4.44 -7.34
CA ARG A 103 -17.55 -4.64 -8.33
C ARG A 103 -17.88 -3.37 -9.09
N ASP A 104 -18.10 -2.26 -8.39
CA ASP A 104 -18.74 -1.07 -8.94
C ASP A 104 -17.72 -0.01 -9.41
N ALA A 105 -16.49 -0.08 -8.91
CA ALA A 105 -15.39 0.84 -9.21
C ALA A 105 -14.16 0.12 -9.80
N ALA A 106 -14.37 -1.06 -10.40
CA ALA A 106 -13.32 -1.84 -11.05
C ALA A 106 -12.41 -1.02 -12.00
N PRO A 107 -12.94 -0.08 -12.83
CA PRO A 107 -12.07 0.73 -13.69
C PRO A 107 -11.08 1.62 -12.93
N VAL A 108 -11.45 2.11 -11.74
CA VAL A 108 -10.56 2.93 -10.90
C VAL A 108 -9.48 2.05 -10.27
N TYR A 109 -9.87 0.88 -9.77
CA TYR A 109 -8.96 -0.14 -9.25
C TYR A 109 -7.94 -0.59 -10.29
N GLU A 110 -8.39 -1.02 -11.46
CA GLU A 110 -7.49 -1.45 -12.54
C GLU A 110 -6.64 -0.28 -13.05
N GLY A 111 -7.21 0.93 -13.11
CA GLY A 111 -6.50 2.15 -13.49
C GLY A 111 -5.34 2.48 -12.55
N VAL A 112 -5.54 2.38 -11.23
CA VAL A 112 -4.47 2.66 -10.25
C VAL A 112 -3.38 1.59 -10.29
N ARG A 113 -3.76 0.30 -10.42
CA ARG A 113 -2.82 -0.82 -10.53
C ARG A 113 -1.94 -0.73 -11.77
N ALA A 114 -2.56 -0.53 -12.94
CA ALA A 114 -1.86 -0.43 -14.21
C ALA A 114 -0.91 0.78 -14.22
N LEU A 115 -1.36 1.93 -13.70
CA LEU A 115 -0.54 3.14 -13.64
C LEU A 115 0.66 2.97 -12.71
N ALA A 116 0.45 2.41 -11.51
CA ALA A 116 1.53 2.16 -10.55
C ALA A 116 2.57 1.19 -11.14
N LEU A 117 2.13 0.06 -11.69
CA LEU A 117 3.03 -0.94 -12.27
C LEU A 117 3.78 -0.39 -13.50
N THR A 118 3.10 0.31 -14.41
CA THR A 118 3.72 0.89 -15.61
C THR A 118 4.79 1.91 -15.24
N ARG A 119 4.50 2.79 -14.26
CA ARG A 119 5.47 3.77 -13.77
C ARG A 119 6.67 3.08 -13.15
N PHE A 120 6.42 2.12 -12.25
CA PHE A 120 7.48 1.33 -11.63
C PHE A 120 8.39 0.69 -12.69
N GLN A 121 7.83 -0.05 -13.65
CA GLN A 121 8.57 -0.73 -14.71
C GLN A 121 9.41 0.24 -15.57
N ARG A 122 8.85 1.40 -15.92
CA ARG A 122 9.56 2.41 -16.72
C ARG A 122 10.76 2.97 -15.96
N GLU A 123 10.55 3.39 -14.72
CA GLU A 123 11.60 4.01 -13.91
C GLU A 123 12.68 3.01 -13.50
N THR A 124 12.31 1.76 -13.21
CA THR A 124 13.30 0.72 -12.94
C THR A 124 14.10 0.39 -14.18
N ALA A 125 13.49 0.27 -15.37
CA ALA A 125 14.18 -0.10 -16.61
C ALA A 125 15.37 0.82 -16.94
N ILE A 126 15.27 2.11 -16.63
CA ILE A 126 16.33 3.11 -16.89
C ILE A 126 17.26 3.35 -15.70
N ALA A 127 16.95 2.79 -14.52
CA ALA A 127 17.79 2.95 -13.34
C ALA A 127 19.11 2.17 -13.49
N ALA A 128 20.22 2.82 -13.14
CA ALA A 128 21.54 2.21 -13.14
C ALA A 128 21.59 1.01 -12.18
N ALA A 129 22.34 -0.03 -12.58
CA ALA A 129 22.59 -1.16 -11.71
C ALA A 129 23.50 -0.76 -10.53
N VAL A 130 23.32 -1.42 -9.39
CA VAL A 130 24.16 -1.20 -8.21
C VAL A 130 25.27 -2.25 -8.16
N ALA A 131 26.45 -1.86 -7.67
CA ALA A 131 27.53 -2.79 -7.36
C ALA A 131 27.48 -3.17 -5.87
N GLY A 132 27.74 -4.45 -5.54
CA GLY A 132 27.76 -4.94 -4.16
C GLY A 132 26.46 -5.62 -3.72
N SER A 133 26.21 -5.66 -2.41
CA SER A 133 25.00 -6.29 -1.85
C SER A 133 23.77 -5.49 -2.24
N TRP A 134 22.86 -6.11 -2.99
CA TRP A 134 21.59 -5.49 -3.38
C TRP A 134 20.61 -5.38 -2.20
N ALA A 135 20.77 -6.21 -1.16
CA ALA A 135 19.88 -6.29 -0.01
C ALA A 135 20.28 -5.36 1.16
N ASP A 136 21.51 -4.82 1.13
CA ASP A 136 21.99 -3.80 2.07
C ASP A 136 21.72 -4.15 3.55
N ILE A 137 21.03 -3.29 4.31
CA ILE A 137 20.73 -3.46 5.73
C ILE A 137 19.75 -4.61 6.03
N PHE A 138 19.11 -5.18 4.99
CA PHE A 138 18.15 -6.28 5.08
C PHE A 138 18.69 -7.59 4.49
N ALA A 139 20.01 -7.73 4.37
CA ALA A 139 20.65 -8.92 3.81
C ALA A 139 20.35 -10.23 4.57
N ASP A 140 19.93 -10.13 5.84
CA ASP A 140 19.52 -11.25 6.70
C ASP A 140 18.03 -11.63 6.55
N TRP A 141 17.25 -10.90 5.74
CA TRP A 141 15.83 -11.19 5.52
C TRP A 141 15.62 -12.07 4.27
N ASP A 142 14.59 -12.93 4.32
CA ASP A 142 14.11 -13.68 3.15
C ASP A 142 13.33 -12.76 2.19
N LEU A 143 14.07 -11.98 1.40
CA LEU A 143 13.54 -11.05 0.40
C LEU A 143 12.92 -11.75 -0.82
N SER A 144 12.84 -13.09 -0.84
CA SER A 144 11.96 -13.79 -1.77
C SER A 144 10.48 -13.58 -1.38
N ARG A 145 10.17 -13.28 -0.13
CA ARG A 145 8.79 -13.07 0.34
C ARG A 145 8.33 -11.65 0.05
N THR A 146 7.20 -11.50 -0.63
CA THR A 146 6.53 -10.20 -0.89
C THR A 146 6.40 -9.35 0.36
N ASN A 147 5.99 -9.94 1.48
CA ASN A 147 5.85 -9.22 2.75
C ASN A 147 7.19 -8.70 3.30
N ALA A 148 8.28 -9.46 3.16
CA ALA A 148 9.60 -9.01 3.62
C ALA A 148 10.06 -7.78 2.83
N VAL A 149 9.90 -7.82 1.50
CA VAL A 149 10.20 -6.68 0.62
C VAL A 149 9.33 -5.47 0.95
N ARG A 150 8.02 -5.66 1.08
CA ARG A 150 7.07 -4.58 1.41
C ARG A 150 7.41 -3.93 2.74
N THR A 151 7.70 -4.73 3.77
CA THR A 151 8.14 -4.23 5.08
C THR A 151 9.47 -3.50 4.98
N ALA A 152 10.44 -4.03 4.24
CA ALA A 152 11.71 -3.33 4.05
C ALA A 152 11.52 -1.97 3.38
N CYS A 153 10.68 -1.89 2.33
CA CYS A 153 10.37 -0.63 1.66
C CYS A 153 9.61 0.37 2.54
N MET A 154 8.75 -0.09 3.44
CA MET A 154 8.13 0.74 4.47
C MET A 154 9.18 1.31 5.44
N LEU A 155 10.11 0.49 5.91
CA LEU A 155 11.16 0.92 6.82
C LEU A 155 12.16 1.89 6.17
N TYR A 156 12.43 1.74 4.87
CA TYR A 156 13.25 2.68 4.10
C TYR A 156 12.64 4.09 3.99
N GLN A 157 11.35 4.28 4.26
CA GLN A 157 10.72 5.60 4.29
C GLN A 157 10.97 6.34 5.62
N LEU A 158 11.50 5.66 6.63
CA LEU A 158 11.77 6.25 7.94
C LEU A 158 13.13 6.94 7.95
N SER A 159 13.29 7.88 8.87
CA SER A 159 14.52 8.69 9.00
C SER A 159 15.78 7.86 9.25
N ASP A 160 15.64 6.72 9.94
CA ASP A 160 16.72 5.78 10.22
C ASP A 160 16.22 4.33 10.03
N PRO A 161 16.38 3.77 8.81
CA PRO A 161 15.92 2.42 8.50
C PRO A 161 16.63 1.33 9.32
N VAL A 162 17.88 1.55 9.74
CA VAL A 162 18.66 0.59 10.54
C VAL A 162 18.07 0.49 11.94
N MET A 163 17.83 1.63 12.58
CA MET A 163 17.19 1.67 13.90
C MET A 163 15.75 1.18 13.84
N ALA A 164 15.03 1.44 12.74
CA ALA A 164 13.67 0.97 12.56
C ALA A 164 13.56 -0.54 12.31
N LYS A 165 14.58 -1.18 11.73
CA LYS A 165 14.64 -2.65 11.53
C LYS A 165 14.73 -3.40 12.85
N ARG A 166 15.51 -2.90 13.83
CA ARG A 166 15.81 -3.59 15.09
C ARG A 166 14.56 -4.09 15.85
N PRO A 167 13.48 -3.32 16.06
CA PRO A 167 12.25 -3.82 16.69
C PRO A 167 11.59 -4.97 15.93
N PHE A 168 11.63 -4.95 14.58
CA PHE A 168 11.08 -6.03 13.76
C PHE A 168 11.90 -7.30 13.92
N ASP A 169 13.23 -7.20 13.84
CA ASP A 169 14.11 -8.35 14.07
C ASP A 169 13.85 -8.99 15.45
N GLN A 170 13.74 -8.18 16.50
CA GLN A 170 13.47 -8.67 17.86
C GLN A 170 12.11 -9.36 18.01
N PHE A 171 11.12 -8.99 17.21
CA PHE A 171 9.80 -9.63 17.22
C PHE A 171 9.79 -10.94 16.43
N TYR A 172 10.44 -10.96 15.26
CA TYR A 172 10.49 -12.15 14.40
C TYR A 172 11.47 -13.21 14.92
N GLN A 173 12.64 -12.82 15.44
CA GLN A 173 13.59 -13.76 16.07
C GLN A 173 12.96 -14.49 17.29
N ARG A 174 12.07 -13.82 18.05
CA ARG A 174 11.33 -14.47 19.15
C ARG A 174 10.33 -15.53 18.66
N LYS A 175 9.84 -15.44 17.43
CA LYS A 175 8.91 -16.43 16.86
C LYS A 175 9.61 -17.67 16.31
N GLU A 176 10.90 -17.58 16.00
CA GLU A 176 11.69 -18.72 15.49
C GLU A 176 12.35 -19.55 16.61
N MET A 177 12.26 -19.11 17.87
CA MET A 177 12.81 -19.79 19.06
C MET A 177 11.79 -20.64 19.85
N HIS A 178 10.60 -20.89 19.31
CA HIS A 178 9.53 -21.70 19.93
C HIS A 178 8.90 -22.64 18.91
#